data_AF-A0A841WY55-F1
#
_entry.id   AF-A0A841WY55-F1
#
_cell.length_a   1.000
_cell.length_b   1.000
_cell.length_c   1.000
_cell.angle_alpha   90.00
_cell.angle_beta   90.00
_cell.angle_gamma   90.00
#
_symmetry.space_group_name_H-M   'P 1'
#
loop_
_entity.id
_entity.type
_entity.pdbx_description
1 polymer ?
#
loop_
_entity_poly.entity_id
_entity_poly.type
_entity_poly.pdbx_seq_one_letter_code
_entity_poly.pdbx_strand_id
1 'polypeptide(L)'
;VGNYYLLYQADGNNNIAESNENNNIVAKAIAIKKADLIIQNAVNPSVGSVSESIEVSYQVKNQGTGSAGYQQTKFYLSTNTTLSNDDIYLGSDYLSPIAAGVSSGSTTTININNSIAVGNYYLLYQADGNNNIAESNENNNIV
;
A
#
# COMPACT_ATOMS: atom_id res chain seq x y z
N VAL A 1 16.73 1.24 -0.79
CA VAL A 1 16.83 2.12 -1.98
C VAL A 1 18.19 1.88 -2.63
N GLY A 2 18.23 1.45 -3.88
CA GLY A 2 19.48 1.20 -4.61
C GLY A 2 19.68 2.23 -5.72
N ASN A 3 20.93 2.58 -6.02
CA ASN A 3 21.27 3.37 -7.19
C ASN A 3 21.16 2.47 -8.41
N TYR A 4 20.14 2.69 -9.23
CA TYR A 4 20.09 2.10 -10.56
C TYR A 4 20.97 2.94 -11.48
N TYR A 5 21.44 2.35 -12.57
CA TYR A 5 22.21 3.07 -13.58
C TYR A 5 21.50 2.95 -14.92
N LEU A 6 21.33 4.08 -15.59
CA LEU A 6 20.98 4.10 -17.00
C LEU A 6 22.29 3.97 -17.79
N LEU A 7 22.34 2.94 -18.63
CA LEU A 7 23.49 2.68 -19.50
C LEU A 7 23.22 3.25 -20.88
N TYR A 8 24.20 3.99 -21.38
CA TYR A 8 24.24 4.47 -22.75
C TYR A 8 25.35 3.73 -23.46
N GLN A 9 25.00 2.99 -24.51
CA GLN A 9 25.95 2.20 -25.29
C GLN A 9 26.10 2.80 -26.70
N ALA A 10 27.32 3.19 -27.06
CA ALA A 10 27.69 3.47 -28.44
C ALA A 10 27.79 2.15 -29.22
N ASP A 11 27.38 2.16 -30.49
CA ASP A 11 27.29 0.97 -31.36
C ASP A 11 26.69 -0.26 -30.65
N GLY A 12 25.46 -0.13 -30.14
CA GLY A 12 24.83 -1.18 -29.32
C GLY A 12 24.66 -2.55 -29.99
N ASN A 13 24.81 -2.63 -31.32
CA ASN A 13 24.78 -3.88 -32.07
C ASN A 13 26.18 -4.39 -32.45
N ASN A 14 27.24 -3.67 -32.07
CA ASN A 14 28.64 -4.00 -32.33
C ASN A 14 28.94 -4.20 -33.83
N ASN A 15 28.37 -3.35 -34.68
CA ASN A 15 28.45 -3.42 -36.14
C ASN A 15 29.59 -2.57 -36.73
N ILE A 16 30.17 -1.66 -35.96
CA ILE A 16 31.22 -0.74 -36.38
C ILE A 16 32.48 -1.10 -35.60
N ALA A 17 33.54 -1.50 -36.30
CA ALA A 17 34.82 -1.73 -35.65
C ALA A 17 35.41 -0.38 -35.19
N GLU A 18 35.62 -0.25 -33.89
CA GLU A 18 36.19 0.93 -33.25
C GLU A 18 37.66 0.68 -32.85
N SER A 19 38.42 1.76 -32.65
CA SER A 19 39.82 1.65 -32.20
C SER A 19 39.93 1.19 -30.75
N ASN A 20 38.83 1.24 -29.99
CA ASN A 20 38.69 0.72 -28.65
C ASN A 20 37.24 0.30 -28.41
N GLU A 21 37.00 -0.99 -28.17
CA GLU A 21 35.66 -1.54 -27.94
C GLU A 21 35.25 -1.51 -26.45
N ASN A 22 36.17 -1.16 -25.55
CA ASN A 22 35.95 -1.22 -24.11
C ASN A 22 35.43 0.10 -23.51
N ASN A 23 35.27 1.16 -24.29
CA ASN A 23 34.81 2.47 -23.82
C ASN A 23 33.44 2.88 -24.37
N ASN A 24 32.66 1.92 -24.85
CA ASN A 24 31.35 2.19 -25.47
C ASN A 24 30.21 2.39 -24.48
N ILE A 25 30.43 2.09 -23.19
CA ILE A 25 29.39 2.20 -22.16
C ILE A 25 29.67 3.39 -21.25
N VAL A 26 28.69 4.28 -21.14
CA VAL A 26 28.61 5.30 -20.08
C VAL A 26 27.45 4.97 -19.15
N ALA A 27 27.69 4.96 -17.84
CA ALA A 27 26.66 4.77 -16.83
C ALA A 27 26.32 6.10 -16.13
N LYS A 28 25.02 6.37 -15.95
CA LYS A 28 24.53 7.48 -15.13
C LYS A 28 23.59 6.97 -14.05
N ALA A 29 23.86 7.35 -12.80
CA ALA A 29 23.03 6.96 -11.68
C ALA A 29 21.63 7.58 -11.78
N ILE A 30 20.61 6.81 -11.43
CA ILE A 30 19.22 7.22 -11.29
C ILE A 30 18.63 6.61 -10.01
N ALA A 31 17.88 7.42 -9.26
CA ALA A 31 17.21 6.98 -8.06
C ALA A 31 15.77 6.55 -8.39
N ILE A 32 15.42 5.30 -8.08
CA ILE A 32 14.05 4.82 -8.15
C ILE A 32 13.43 4.95 -6.75
N LYS A 33 12.32 5.68 -6.69
CA LYS A 33 11.58 5.94 -5.45
C LYS A 33 10.34 5.06 -5.40
N LYS A 34 10.00 4.59 -4.22
CA LYS A 34 8.78 3.83 -3.95
C LYS A 34 8.00 4.45 -2.79
N ALA A 35 6.68 4.32 -2.85
CA ALA A 35 5.82 4.58 -1.70
C ALA A 35 6.05 3.50 -0.62
N ASP A 36 5.56 3.78 0.58
CA ASP A 36 5.49 2.84 1.70
C ASP A 36 4.34 3.31 2.60
N LEU A 37 3.20 2.65 2.51
CA LEU A 37 1.91 3.00 3.07
C LEU A 37 1.68 2.18 4.33
N ILE A 38 1.41 2.87 5.44
CA ILE A 38 1.04 2.22 6.70
C ILE A 38 -0.26 2.82 7.21
N ILE A 39 -1.08 2.00 7.87
CA ILE A 39 -2.23 2.49 8.63
C ILE A 39 -1.74 3.06 9.97
N GLN A 40 -2.30 4.19 10.37
CA GLN A 40 -2.08 4.82 11.68
C GLN A 40 -3.40 5.38 12.22
N ASN A 41 -3.45 5.61 13.53
CA ASN A 41 -4.57 6.28 14.22
C ASN A 41 -5.95 5.66 13.87
N ALA A 42 -6.01 4.33 13.73
CA ALA A 42 -7.26 3.62 13.52
C ALA A 42 -8.13 3.70 14.78
N VAL A 43 -9.40 4.04 14.60
CA VAL A 43 -10.40 4.16 15.66
C VAL A 43 -11.69 3.51 15.18
N ASN A 44 -12.26 2.67 16.04
CA ASN A 44 -13.55 2.01 15.86
C ASN A 44 -14.29 1.90 17.21
N PRO A 45 -15.62 1.72 17.18
CA PRO A 45 -16.41 1.41 18.37
C PRO A 45 -15.97 0.08 18.99
N SER A 46 -16.12 -0.03 20.32
CA SER A 46 -15.87 -1.27 21.06
C SER A 46 -17.02 -2.28 20.97
N VAL A 47 -18.18 -1.86 20.44
CA VAL A 47 -19.38 -2.68 20.27
C VAL A 47 -20.05 -2.31 18.96
N GLY A 48 -20.55 -3.30 18.24
CA GLY A 48 -21.46 -3.14 17.11
C GLY A 48 -22.53 -4.22 17.15
N SER A 49 -23.67 -3.97 16.52
CA SER A 49 -24.75 -4.95 16.40
C SER A 49 -24.88 -5.45 14.96
N VAL A 50 -25.37 -6.66 14.81
CA VAL A 50 -25.72 -7.20 13.49
C VAL A 50 -26.82 -6.36 12.84
N SER A 51 -26.74 -6.20 11.52
CA SER A 51 -27.61 -5.35 10.70
C SER A 51 -27.53 -3.85 11.01
N GLU A 52 -26.49 -3.41 11.73
CA GLU A 52 -26.19 -1.99 11.96
C GLU A 52 -24.89 -1.58 11.28
N SER A 53 -24.70 -0.27 11.13
CA SER A 53 -23.45 0.32 10.65
C SER A 53 -22.61 0.78 11.84
N ILE A 54 -21.29 0.65 11.73
CA ILE A 54 -20.34 1.27 12.64
C ILE A 54 -19.53 2.32 11.88
N GLU A 55 -19.23 3.44 12.52
CA GLU A 55 -18.33 4.46 11.99
C GLU A 55 -16.88 4.10 12.36
N VAL A 56 -15.97 4.20 11.40
CA VAL A 56 -14.54 3.95 11.59
C VAL A 56 -13.75 5.13 11.04
N SER A 57 -12.64 5.46 11.70
CA SER A 57 -11.71 6.49 11.21
C SER A 57 -10.28 5.98 11.24
N TYR A 58 -9.46 6.43 10.30
CA TYR A 58 -8.08 5.97 10.16
C TYR A 58 -7.25 6.98 9.38
N GLN A 59 -5.93 6.82 9.39
CA GLN A 59 -5.00 7.52 8.52
C GLN A 59 -4.11 6.53 7.78
N VAL A 60 -3.79 6.85 6.52
CA VAL A 60 -2.72 6.21 5.76
C VAL A 60 -1.55 7.18 5.70
N LYS A 61 -0.39 6.75 6.21
CA LYS A 61 0.87 7.48 6.10
C LYS A 61 1.68 6.90 4.96
N ASN A 62 2.09 7.73 4.01
CA ASN A 62 3.17 7.36 3.09
C ASN A 62 4.51 7.73 3.74
N GLN A 63 5.17 6.76 4.38
CA GLN A 63 6.51 6.91 4.95
C GLN A 63 7.63 6.65 3.92
N GLY A 64 7.26 6.32 2.68
CA GLY A 64 8.16 6.11 1.57
C GLY A 64 8.72 7.40 0.98
N THR A 65 9.55 7.23 -0.05
CA THR A 65 10.19 8.34 -0.76
C THR A 65 9.51 8.70 -2.08
N GLY A 66 8.66 7.81 -2.59
CA GLY A 66 7.83 7.99 -3.78
C GLY A 66 6.39 8.34 -3.41
N SER A 67 5.66 8.97 -4.33
CA SER A 67 4.22 9.21 -4.19
C SER A 67 3.42 7.93 -4.41
N ALA A 68 2.37 7.73 -3.62
CA ALA A 68 1.35 6.73 -3.88
C ALA A 68 0.22 7.34 -4.73
N GLY A 69 -0.29 6.57 -5.68
CA GLY A 69 -1.46 6.95 -6.48
C GLY A 69 -2.78 6.80 -5.71
N TYR A 70 -3.90 6.80 -6.43
CA TYR A 70 -5.18 6.43 -5.85
C TYR A 70 -5.14 5.01 -5.31
N GLN A 71 -5.66 4.82 -4.11
CA GLN A 71 -5.67 3.53 -3.43
C GLN A 71 -6.96 3.37 -2.61
N GLN A 72 -7.23 2.16 -2.15
CA GLN A 72 -8.35 1.90 -1.25
C GLN A 72 -7.89 1.17 0.01
N THR A 73 -8.40 1.62 1.15
CA THR A 73 -8.25 0.89 2.40
C THR A 73 -9.37 -0.13 2.50
N LYS A 74 -9.04 -1.41 2.75
CA LYS A 74 -10.03 -2.47 2.99
C LYS A 74 -10.17 -2.73 4.48
N PHE A 75 -11.40 -3.08 4.90
CA PHE A 75 -11.73 -3.38 6.28
C PHE A 75 -12.18 -4.83 6.40
N TYR A 76 -11.70 -5.52 7.42
CA TYR A 76 -12.00 -6.93 7.66
C TYR A 76 -12.32 -7.18 9.13
N LEU A 77 -13.28 -8.07 9.39
CA LEU A 77 -13.52 -8.62 10.71
C LEU A 77 -12.75 -9.93 10.86
N SER A 78 -11.90 -10.02 11.88
CA SER A 78 -11.05 -11.19 12.14
C SER A 78 -11.21 -11.71 13.56
N THR A 79 -10.94 -13.00 13.76
CA THR A 79 -10.87 -13.61 15.10
C THR A 79 -9.50 -13.42 15.75
N ASN A 80 -8.52 -12.89 15.01
CA ASN A 80 -7.17 -12.62 15.49
C ASN A 80 -6.61 -11.33 14.84
N THR A 81 -5.34 -11.02 15.04
CA THR A 81 -4.71 -9.78 14.55
C THR A 81 -3.99 -9.94 13.20
N THR A 82 -4.18 -11.05 12.50
CA THR A 82 -3.51 -11.39 11.24
C THR A 82 -4.55 -11.57 10.16
N LEU A 83 -4.39 -10.85 9.04
CA LEU A 83 -5.27 -11.00 7.90
C LEU A 83 -5.08 -12.37 7.24
N SER A 84 -6.16 -13.13 7.10
CA SER A 84 -6.20 -14.43 6.43
C SER A 84 -7.52 -14.65 5.67
N ASN A 85 -7.58 -15.72 4.88
CA ASN A 85 -8.70 -15.99 3.97
C ASN A 85 -10.03 -16.33 4.68
N ASP A 86 -10.01 -16.60 5.98
CA ASP A 86 -11.16 -16.84 6.83
C ASP A 86 -11.77 -15.55 7.42
N ASP A 87 -11.11 -14.40 7.21
CA ASP A 87 -11.62 -13.11 7.66
C ASP A 87 -12.77 -12.60 6.79
N ILE A 88 -13.65 -11.82 7.42
CA ILE A 88 -14.87 -11.33 6.79
C ILE A 88 -14.62 -9.93 6.24
N TYR A 89 -14.64 -9.79 4.91
CA TYR A 89 -14.56 -8.48 4.26
C TYR A 89 -15.80 -7.62 4.57
N LEU A 90 -15.59 -6.42 5.11
CA LEU A 90 -16.65 -5.48 5.52
C LEU A 90 -16.85 -4.32 4.54
N GLY A 91 -15.87 -4.08 3.66
CA GLY A 91 -15.93 -2.99 2.68
C GLY A 91 -14.59 -2.29 2.49
N SER A 92 -14.63 -1.18 1.78
CA SER A 92 -13.45 -0.37 1.49
C SER A 92 -13.78 1.12 1.40
N ASP A 93 -12.75 1.93 1.54
CA ASP A 93 -12.81 3.38 1.38
C ASP A 93 -11.67 3.89 0.50
N TYR A 94 -11.95 4.90 -0.33
CA TYR A 94 -11.01 5.40 -1.33
C TYR A 94 -10.23 6.59 -0.82
N LEU A 95 -8.93 6.61 -1.10
CA LEU A 95 -8.07 7.74 -0.78
C LEU A 95 -7.43 8.29 -2.06
N SER A 96 -7.40 9.62 -2.10
CA SER A 96 -6.64 10.39 -3.09
C SER A 96 -5.13 10.10 -3.00
N PRO A 97 -4.36 10.41 -4.05
CA PRO A 97 -2.91 10.23 -4.05
C PRO A 97 -2.24 10.85 -2.83
N ILE A 98 -1.28 10.11 -2.24
CA ILE A 98 -0.56 10.52 -1.04
C ILE A 98 0.91 10.76 -1.40
N ALA A 99 1.33 12.02 -1.33
CA ALA A 99 2.73 12.38 -1.55
C ALA A 99 3.66 11.74 -0.50
N ALA A 100 4.94 11.60 -0.86
CA ALA A 100 5.96 11.07 0.04
C ALA A 100 6.01 11.87 1.35
N GLY A 101 6.03 11.18 2.49
CA GLY A 101 6.07 11.79 3.81
C GLY A 101 4.74 12.40 4.28
N VAL A 102 3.64 12.27 3.53
CA VAL A 102 2.33 12.84 3.89
C VAL A 102 1.40 11.77 4.46
N SER A 103 0.50 12.18 5.36
CA SER A 103 -0.63 11.35 5.82
C SER A 103 -1.94 11.84 5.20
N SER A 104 -2.83 10.92 4.90
CA SER A 104 -4.21 11.23 4.52
C SER A 104 -5.16 10.44 5.43
N GLY A 105 -6.17 11.10 5.97
CA GLY A 105 -7.15 10.51 6.88
C GLY A 105 -8.53 10.42 6.25
N SER A 106 -9.32 9.46 6.70
CA SER A 106 -10.72 9.32 6.30
C SER A 106 -11.55 8.77 7.46
N THR A 107 -12.85 9.09 7.41
CA THR A 107 -13.89 8.53 8.28
C THR A 107 -14.98 7.97 7.37
N THR A 108 -15.38 6.73 7.62
CA THR A 108 -16.38 6.03 6.81
C THR A 108 -17.26 5.14 7.67
N THR A 109 -18.37 4.67 7.11
CA THR A 109 -19.26 3.72 7.78
C THR A 109 -19.16 2.35 7.11
N ILE A 110 -19.09 1.30 7.92
CA ILE A 110 -19.08 -0.10 7.47
C ILE A 110 -20.25 -0.84 8.09
N ASN A 111 -20.84 -1.78 7.34
CA ASN A 111 -22.03 -2.51 7.75
C ASN A 111 -21.66 -3.87 8.35
N ILE A 112 -22.22 -4.17 9.52
CA ILE A 112 -22.11 -5.49 10.16
C ILE A 112 -23.27 -6.35 9.67
N ASN A 113 -23.01 -7.31 8.79
CA ASN A 113 -24.05 -8.15 8.20
C ASN A 113 -24.68 -9.09 9.24
N ASN A 114 -25.94 -9.48 9.03
CA ASN A 114 -26.70 -10.40 9.89
C ASN A 114 -26.14 -11.83 9.94
N SER A 115 -25.27 -12.19 8.99
CA SER A 115 -24.62 -13.50 8.93
C SER A 115 -23.42 -13.63 9.88
N ILE A 116 -22.98 -12.53 10.49
CA ILE A 116 -21.84 -12.51 11.41
C ILE A 116 -22.30 -13.07 12.76
N ALA A 117 -21.66 -14.16 13.20
CA ALA A 117 -21.96 -14.76 14.50
C ALA A 117 -21.55 -13.83 15.64
N VAL A 118 -22.31 -13.80 16.72
CA VAL A 118 -21.99 -13.05 17.93
C VAL A 118 -20.67 -13.55 18.51
N GLY A 119 -19.75 -12.64 18.82
CA GLY A 119 -18.43 -12.98 19.35
C GLY A 119 -17.54 -11.75 19.48
N ASN A 120 -16.32 -11.98 19.97
CA ASN A 120 -15.27 -10.97 20.00
C ASN A 120 -14.47 -11.05 18.72
N TYR A 121 -14.19 -9.89 18.12
CA TYR A 121 -13.45 -9.78 16.88
C TYR A 121 -12.46 -8.63 16.94
N TYR A 122 -11.49 -8.69 16.06
CA TYR A 122 -10.61 -7.59 15.68
C TYR A 122 -11.15 -6.96 14.39
N LEU A 123 -11.01 -5.65 14.28
CA LEU A 123 -11.23 -4.94 13.02
C LEU A 123 -9.86 -4.64 12.41
N LEU A 124 -9.56 -5.28 11.29
CA LEU A 124 -8.32 -5.10 10.56
C LEU A 124 -8.49 -4.07 9.45
N TYR A 125 -7.48 -3.24 9.27
CA TYR A 125 -7.41 -2.21 8.23
C TYR A 125 -6.23 -2.53 7.32
N GLN A 126 -6.45 -2.58 6.01
CA GLN A 126 -5.41 -2.85 5.02
C GLN A 126 -5.26 -1.67 4.06
N ALA A 127 -4.17 -0.92 4.18
CA ALA A 127 -3.77 0.10 3.20
C ALA A 127 -3.44 -0.56 1.85
N ASP A 128 -3.74 0.11 0.74
CA ASP A 128 -3.63 -0.44 -0.61
C ASP A 128 -4.19 -1.86 -0.70
N GLY A 129 -5.44 -2.04 -0.28
CA GLY A 129 -6.03 -3.39 -0.14
C GLY A 129 -6.18 -4.16 -1.46
N ASN A 130 -5.88 -3.55 -2.61
CA ASN A 130 -5.80 -4.23 -3.91
C ASN A 130 -4.35 -4.56 -4.33
N ASN A 131 -3.36 -4.13 -3.55
CA ASN A 131 -1.93 -4.32 -3.83
C ASN A 131 -1.54 -3.74 -5.21
N ASN A 132 -2.05 -2.53 -5.50
CA ASN A 132 -1.87 -1.85 -6.78
C ASN A 132 -0.71 -0.84 -6.76
N ILE A 133 -0.30 -0.38 -5.59
CA ILE A 133 0.83 0.52 -5.41
C ILE A 133 2.05 -0.35 -5.15
N ALA A 134 3.11 -0.18 -5.95
CA ALA A 134 4.36 -0.88 -5.71
C ALA A 134 5.13 -0.21 -4.56
N GLU A 135 5.25 -0.92 -3.44
CA GLU A 135 5.78 -0.36 -2.21
C GLU A 135 7.20 -0.83 -1.93
N SER A 136 7.87 -0.13 -1.01
CA SER A 136 9.17 -0.57 -0.51
C SER A 136 9.07 -1.70 0.52
N ASN A 137 7.90 -1.82 1.15
CA ASN A 137 7.52 -2.90 2.04
C ASN A 137 6.01 -3.12 1.87
N GLU A 138 5.60 -4.36 1.58
CA GLU A 138 4.18 -4.74 1.42
C GLU A 138 3.64 -5.42 2.70
N ASN A 139 4.50 -5.63 3.70
CA ASN A 139 4.17 -6.41 4.90
C ASN A 139 3.76 -5.52 6.11
N ASN A 140 3.62 -4.22 5.92
CA ASN A 140 3.31 -3.23 6.95
C ASN A 140 2.03 -2.43 6.66
N ASN A 141 1.21 -2.93 5.74
CA ASN A 141 -0.02 -2.25 5.33
C ASN A 141 -1.21 -2.58 6.24
N ILE A 142 -1.05 -3.47 7.21
CA ILE A 142 -2.14 -4.01 8.04
C ILE A 142 -1.97 -3.59 9.51
N VAL A 143 -3.08 -3.16 10.13
CA VAL A 143 -3.21 -2.94 11.59
C VAL A 143 -4.52 -3.51 12.10
#